data_AF-A0A845RWT8-F1
#
_entry.id   AF-A0A845RWT8-F1
#
_cell.length_a   1.000
_cell.length_b   1.000
_cell.length_c   1.000
_cell.angle_alpha   90.00
_cell.angle_beta   90.00
_cell.angle_gamma   90.00
#
_symmetry.space_group_name_H-M   'P 1'
#
loop_
_entity.id
_entity.type
_entity.pdbx_description
1 polymer ?
#
loop_
_entity_poly.entity_id
_entity_poly.type
_entity_poly.pdbx_seq_one_letter_code
_entity_poly.pdbx_strand_id
1 'polypeptide(L)'
;MKTILATIVSMFLFVSFANAQAKTCADLVKAYDAGIKTAKLDATATKKAADLRKTAGDQLAAKKEADCVKSINAASAVLAPAKK
;
A
#
# COMPACT_ATOMS: atom_id res chain seq x y z
N MET A 1 14.31 26.88 1.64
CA MET A 1 12.93 26.44 1.91
C MET A 1 11.97 26.87 0.78
N LYS A 2 12.00 26.22 -0.39
CA LYS A 2 11.04 26.53 -1.47
C LYS A 2 10.62 25.33 -2.33
N THR A 3 11.28 24.18 -2.21
CA THR A 3 11.09 23.02 -3.10
C THR A 3 10.42 21.79 -2.48
N ILE A 4 10.16 21.80 -1.16
CA ILE A 4 9.58 20.62 -0.47
C ILE A 4 8.05 20.70 -0.43
N LEU A 5 7.47 21.90 -0.50
CA LEU A 5 6.02 22.09 -0.39
C LEU A 5 5.27 21.57 -1.63
N ALA A 6 5.88 21.66 -2.82
CA ALA A 6 5.26 21.21 -4.07
C ALA A 6 5.19 19.68 -4.21
N THR A 7 6.14 18.95 -3.63
CA THR A 7 6.15 17.48 -3.66
C THR A 7 5.03 16.90 -2.80
N ILE A 8 4.74 17.53 -1.65
CA ILE A 8 3.72 17.07 -0.73
C ILE A 8 2.31 17.37 -1.27
N VAL A 9 2.10 18.53 -1.91
CA VAL A 9 0.82 18.85 -2.57
C VAL A 9 0.58 17.97 -3.80
N SER A 10 1.63 17.63 -4.56
CA SER A 10 1.50 16.66 -5.66
C SER A 10 1.15 15.26 -5.16
N MET A 11 1.70 14.84 -4.02
CA MET A 11 1.28 13.59 -3.34
C MET A 11 -0.18 13.65 -2.87
N PHE A 12 -0.66 14.82 -2.43
CA PHE A 12 -2.04 15.02 -1.99
C PHE A 12 -3.05 15.01 -3.16
N LEU A 13 -2.65 15.44 -4.36
CA LEU A 13 -3.48 15.39 -5.57
C LEU A 13 -3.60 13.97 -6.15
N PHE A 14 -2.59 13.10 -5.94
CA PHE A 14 -2.72 11.67 -6.25
C PHE A 14 -3.66 10.92 -5.29
N VAL A 15 -3.93 11.47 -4.10
CA VAL A 15 -4.90 10.89 -3.14
C VAL A 15 -6.34 11.23 -3.53
N SER A 16 -6.59 12.38 -4.17
CA SER A 16 -7.95 12.78 -4.60
C SER A 16 -8.39 12.20 -5.96
N PHE A 17 -7.47 11.84 -6.86
CA PHE A 17 -7.81 11.15 -8.12
C PHE A 17 -7.85 9.62 -8.01
N ALA A 18 -7.64 9.05 -6.82
CA ALA A 18 -7.66 7.61 -6.59
C ALA A 18 -9.06 7.02 -6.33
N ASN A 19 -10.14 7.83 -6.42
CA ASN A 19 -11.50 7.34 -6.19
C ASN A 19 -12.30 7.01 -7.47
N ALA A 20 -11.65 6.97 -8.64
CA ALA A 20 -12.33 6.77 -9.94
C ALA A 20 -11.95 5.47 -10.68
N GLN A 21 -11.12 4.61 -10.09
CA GLN A 21 -10.87 3.28 -10.64
C GLN A 21 -11.15 2.30 -9.53
N ALA A 22 -12.11 1.40 -9.73
CA ALA A 22 -12.27 0.25 -8.85
C ALA A 22 -10.97 -0.55 -8.90
N LYS A 23 -10.01 -0.20 -8.03
CA LYS A 23 -8.74 -0.91 -7.92
C LYS A 23 -9.07 -2.28 -7.36
N THR A 24 -9.13 -3.24 -8.27
CA THR A 24 -9.20 -4.66 -7.90
C THR A 24 -8.04 -4.95 -6.95
N CYS A 25 -8.20 -5.95 -6.08
CA CYS A 25 -7.15 -6.24 -5.12
C CYS A 25 -5.80 -6.57 -5.82
N ALA A 26 -5.84 -7.10 -7.04
CA ALA A 26 -4.66 -7.31 -7.86
C ALA A 26 -3.88 -6.02 -8.16
N ASP A 27 -4.57 -4.90 -8.39
CA ASP A 27 -3.94 -3.60 -8.63
C ASP A 27 -3.32 -3.02 -7.35
N LEU A 28 -4.02 -3.16 -6.21
CA LEU A 28 -3.50 -2.77 -4.89
C LEU A 28 -2.25 -3.56 -4.51
N VAL A 29 -2.27 -4.87 -4.78
CA VAL A 29 -1.15 -5.78 -4.59
C VAL A 29 0.08 -5.34 -5.40
N LYS A 30 -0.11 -5.01 -6.69
CA LYS A 30 0.99 -4.53 -7.55
C LYS A 30 1.56 -3.20 -7.06
N ALA A 31 0.69 -2.26 -6.66
CA ALA A 31 1.10 -0.98 -6.11
C ALA A 31 1.89 -1.14 -4.81
N TYR A 32 1.46 -2.06 -3.95
CA TYR A 32 2.16 -2.42 -2.72
C TYR A 32 3.55 -3.01 -2.98
N ASP A 33 3.67 -3.97 -3.91
CA ASP A 33 4.97 -4.57 -4.28
C ASP A 33 5.96 -3.52 -4.83
N ALA A 34 5.47 -2.52 -5.54
CA ALA A 34 6.29 -1.39 -5.98
C ALA A 34 6.71 -0.50 -4.79
N GLY A 35 5.79 -0.23 -3.85
CA GLY A 35 6.05 0.60 -2.67
C GLY A 35 6.98 -0.03 -1.64
N ILE A 36 6.91 -1.36 -1.43
CA ILE A 36 7.79 -2.02 -0.46
C ILE A 36 9.23 -2.12 -0.94
N LYS A 37 9.47 -2.19 -2.26
CA LYS A 37 10.83 -2.15 -2.83
C LYS A 37 11.54 -0.82 -2.58
N THR A 38 10.78 0.26 -2.40
CA THR A 38 11.32 1.61 -2.16
C THR A 38 11.32 1.98 -0.67
N ALA A 39 10.55 1.26 0.16
CA ALA A 39 10.48 1.49 1.60
C ALA A 39 11.69 0.89 2.32
N LYS A 40 12.45 1.71 3.05
CA LYS A 40 13.47 1.25 4.00
C LYS A 40 12.82 0.86 5.33
N LEU A 41 12.12 -0.28 5.34
CA LEU A 41 11.53 -0.86 6.56
C LEU A 41 12.57 -1.63 7.38
N ASP A 42 12.37 -1.72 8.69
CA ASP A 42 13.13 -2.64 9.53
C ASP A 42 12.71 -4.10 9.28
N ALA A 43 13.49 -5.07 9.76
CA ALA A 43 13.27 -6.50 9.50
C ALA A 43 11.91 -7.00 10.04
N THR A 44 11.43 -6.44 11.15
CA THR A 44 10.15 -6.83 11.77
C THR A 44 8.99 -6.29 10.96
N ALA A 45 9.05 -5.00 10.59
CA ALA A 45 8.06 -4.38 9.71
C ALA A 45 8.03 -5.07 8.35
N THR A 46 9.19 -5.41 7.78
CA THR A 46 9.33 -6.14 6.51
C THR A 46 8.68 -7.52 6.57
N LYS A 47 8.90 -8.28 7.65
CA LYS A 47 8.29 -9.59 7.84
C LYS A 47 6.77 -9.49 7.95
N LYS A 48 6.27 -8.58 8.79
CA LYS A 48 4.83 -8.34 8.95
C LYS A 48 4.17 -7.91 7.64
N ALA A 49 4.83 -7.02 6.90
CA ALA A 49 4.45 -6.60 5.56
C ALA A 49 4.34 -7.79 4.59
N ALA A 50 5.37 -8.64 4.54
CA ALA A 50 5.41 -9.82 3.67
C ALA A 50 4.30 -10.85 4.01
N ASP A 51 4.05 -11.13 5.29
CA ASP A 51 2.98 -12.02 5.73
C ASP A 51 1.58 -11.50 5.34
N LEU A 52 1.33 -10.20 5.53
CA LEU A 52 0.06 -9.57 5.14
C LEU A 52 -0.12 -9.54 3.61
N ARG A 53 0.97 -9.31 2.87
CA ARG A 53 0.99 -9.36 1.40
C ARG A 53 0.76 -10.76 0.86
N LYS A 54 1.32 -11.78 1.51
CA LYS A 54 1.05 -13.19 1.19
C LYS A 54 -0.41 -13.53 1.42
N THR A 55 -0.95 -13.15 2.58
CA THR A 55 -2.38 -13.31 2.90
C THR A 55 -3.26 -12.65 1.85
N ALA A 56 -2.95 -11.42 1.40
CA ALA A 56 -3.68 -10.78 0.31
C ALA A 56 -3.59 -11.58 -1.00
N GLY A 57 -2.43 -12.15 -1.34
CA GLY A 57 -2.27 -13.02 -2.51
C GLY A 57 -3.13 -14.29 -2.43
N ASP A 58 -3.19 -14.93 -1.28
CA ASP A 58 -4.03 -16.12 -1.05
C ASP A 58 -5.52 -15.78 -1.17
N GLN A 59 -5.94 -14.64 -0.63
CA GLN A 59 -7.33 -14.16 -0.74
C GLN A 59 -7.68 -13.75 -2.18
N LEU A 60 -6.73 -13.19 -2.94
CA LEU A 60 -6.90 -12.92 -4.37
C LEU A 60 -7.08 -14.21 -5.17
N ALA A 61 -6.24 -15.23 -4.91
CA ALA A 61 -6.35 -16.53 -5.55
C ALA A 61 -7.67 -17.24 -5.20
N ALA A 62 -8.15 -17.05 -3.96
CA ALA A 62 -9.45 -17.52 -3.50
C ALA A 62 -10.66 -16.68 -3.98
N LYS A 63 -10.43 -15.66 -4.82
CA LYS A 63 -11.45 -14.72 -5.34
C LYS A 63 -12.24 -13.97 -4.24
N LYS A 64 -11.62 -13.78 -3.07
CA LYS A 64 -12.18 -13.02 -1.94
C LYS A 64 -11.69 -11.57 -1.99
N GLU A 65 -12.24 -10.79 -2.92
CA GLU A 65 -11.78 -9.41 -3.17
C GLU A 65 -11.85 -8.53 -1.92
N ALA A 66 -12.94 -8.56 -1.16
CA ALA A 66 -13.09 -7.74 0.03
C ALA A 66 -12.03 -8.05 1.11
N ASP A 67 -11.73 -9.34 1.34
CA ASP A 67 -10.72 -9.73 2.31
C ASP A 67 -9.31 -9.42 1.82
N CYS A 68 -9.07 -9.59 0.52
CA CYS A 68 -7.82 -9.21 -0.11
C CYS A 68 -7.54 -7.70 0.04
N VAL A 69 -8.55 -6.85 -0.22
CA VAL A 69 -8.44 -5.39 -0.04
C VAL A 69 -8.16 -5.04 1.42
N LYS A 70 -8.79 -5.72 2.39
CA LYS A 70 -8.49 -5.52 3.82
C LYS A 70 -7.04 -5.89 4.15
N SER A 71 -6.57 -7.05 3.71
CA SER A 71 -5.20 -7.53 3.98
C SER A 71 -4.14 -6.62 3.34
N ILE A 72 -4.33 -6.16 2.11
CA ILE A 72 -3.36 -5.30 1.43
C ILE A 72 -3.35 -3.87 2.01
N ASN A 73 -4.50 -3.36 2.47
CA ASN A 73 -4.56 -2.08 3.19
C ASN A 73 -3.85 -2.18 4.55
N ALA A 74 -4.01 -3.30 5.27
CA ALA A 74 -3.27 -3.56 6.51
C ALA A 74 -1.76 -3.66 6.25
N ALA A 75 -1.35 -4.33 5.17
CA ALA A 75 0.05 -4.38 4.75
C ALA A 75 0.59 -2.98 4.43
N SER A 76 -0.20 -2.16 3.72
CA SER A 76 0.18 -0.80 3.34
C SER A 76 0.27 0.15 4.53
N ALA A 77 -0.52 -0.07 5.58
CA ALA A 77 -0.40 0.68 6.83
C ALA A 77 0.93 0.42 7.56
N VAL A 78 1.57 -0.74 7.35
CA VAL A 78 2.93 -1.02 7.86
C VAL A 78 3.99 -0.22 7.10
N LEU A 79 3.73 0.13 5.83
CA LEU A 79 4.59 0.98 5.01
C LEU A 79 4.44 2.47 5.32
N ALA A 80 3.28 2.89 5.86
CA ALA A 80 3.07 4.27 6.23
C ALA A 80 4.02 4.64 7.38
N PRO A 81 4.73 5.79 7.30
CA PRO A 81 5.46 6.27 8.46
C PRO A 81 4.46 6.45 9.59
N ALA A 82 4.69 5.79 10.72
CA ALA A 82 3.87 5.98 11.91
C ALA A 82 3.82 7.48 12.18
N LYS A 83 2.63 8.09 11.98
CA LYS A 83 2.40 9.48 12.37
C LYS A 83 2.70 9.54 13.86
N LYS A 84 3.86 10.11 14.20
CA LYS A 84 4.10 10.65 15.54
C LYS A 84 3.28 11.91 15.71
#